data_AF-A0A7C6J0Z3-F1
#
_entry.id   AF-A0A7C6J0Z3-F1
#
_cell.length_a   1.000
_cell.length_b   1.000
_cell.length_c   1.000
_cell.angle_alpha   90.00
_cell.angle_beta   90.00
_cell.angle_gamma   90.00
#
_symmetry.space_group_name_H-M   'P 1'
#
loop_
_entity.id
_entity.type
_entity.pdbx_description
1 polymer ?
#
loop_
_entity_poly.entity_id
_entity_poly.type
_entity_poly.pdbx_seq_one_letter_code
_entity_poly.pdbx_strand_id
1 'polypeptide(L)' 'MTYVAPAIKDKFESLSIDLKNAILERDANLNNIQDLIQVLEQIVSEGEQEDQNSQL' A
#
# COMPACT_ATOMS: atom_id res chain seq x y z
N MET A 1 -6.60 -9.09 -8.83
CA MET A 1 -6.41 -9.80 -7.54
C MET A 1 -5.02 -9.48 -7.02
N THR A 2 -4.94 -8.75 -5.92
CA THR A 2 -3.70 -8.54 -5.17
C THR A 2 -3.21 -9.86 -4.58
N TYR A 3 -1.96 -10.21 -4.85
CA TYR A 3 -1.31 -11.38 -4.27
C TYR A 3 -0.47 -10.97 -3.07
N VAL A 4 -0.59 -11.69 -1.95
CA VAL A 4 0.20 -11.44 -0.75
C VAL A 4 0.89 -12.73 -0.33
N ALA A 5 2.21 -12.72 -0.36
CA ALA A 5 3.00 -13.87 0.04
C ALA A 5 2.80 -14.20 1.54
N PRO A 6 2.72 -15.49 1.92
CA PRO A 6 2.48 -15.89 3.30
C PRO A 6 3.56 -15.37 4.27
N ALA A 7 4.78 -15.13 3.80
CA ALA A 7 5.89 -14.60 4.61
C ALA A 7 5.66 -13.16 5.10
N ILE A 8 4.87 -12.36 4.37
CA ILE A 8 4.54 -10.97 4.72
C ILE A 8 3.07 -10.79 5.09
N LYS A 9 2.26 -11.83 4.96
CA LYS A 9 0.82 -11.80 5.23
C LYS A 9 0.51 -11.27 6.62
N ASP A 10 1.25 -11.72 7.64
CA ASP A 10 1.09 -11.25 9.03
C ASP A 10 1.28 -9.73 9.15
N LYS A 11 2.29 -9.19 8.47
CA LYS A 11 2.55 -7.75 8.44
C LYS A 11 1.48 -7.00 7.64
N PHE A 12 1.07 -7.53 6.50
CA PHE A 12 -0.04 -6.97 5.74
C PHE A 12 -1.33 -6.91 6.58
N GLU A 13 -1.64 -7.99 7.32
CA GLU A 13 -2.82 -8.04 8.20
C GLU A 13 -2.73 -7.06 9.38
N SER A 14 -1.51 -6.80 9.88
CA SER A 14 -1.25 -5.80 10.93
C SER A 14 -1.49 -4.34 10.50
N LEU A 15 -1.57 -4.07 9.19
CA LEU A 15 -1.88 -2.74 8.68
C LEU A 15 -3.35 -2.35 8.93
N SER A 16 -3.58 -1.04 9.01
CA SER A 16 -4.93 -0.46 9.04
C SER A 16 -5.75 -0.88 7.83
N ILE A 17 -7.08 -0.89 8.00
CA ILE A 17 -8.03 -1.28 6.95
C ILE A 17 -7.87 -0.38 5.72
N ASP A 18 -7.67 0.93 5.90
CA ASP A 18 -7.48 1.89 4.81
C ASP A 18 -6.27 1.57 3.94
N LEU A 19 -5.11 1.28 4.55
CA LEU A 19 -3.91 0.90 3.81
C LEU A 19 -4.11 -0.43 3.07
N LYS A 20 -4.77 -1.41 3.69
CA LYS A 20 -5.10 -2.68 3.03
C LYS A 20 -5.98 -2.44 1.82
N ASN A 21 -7.03 -1.62 1.95
CA ASN A 21 -7.92 -1.29 0.84
C ASN A 21 -7.15 -0.58 -0.28
N ALA A 22 -6.34 0.42 0.04
CA ALA A 22 -5.52 1.13 -0.94
C ALA A 22 -4.53 0.20 -1.69
N ILE A 23 -3.98 -0.81 -1.02
CA ILE A 23 -3.13 -1.84 -1.66
C ILE A 23 -3.97 -2.78 -2.55
N LEU A 24 -5.18 -3.15 -2.10
CA LEU A 24 -6.09 -4.01 -2.84
C LEU A 24 -6.61 -3.34 -4.12
N GLU A 25 -6.90 -2.06 -4.07
CA GLU A 25 -7.38 -1.26 -5.21
C GLU A 25 -6.34 -1.13 -6.32
N ARG A 26 -5.05 -1.32 -6.01
CA ARG A 26 -3.93 -1.20 -6.96
C ARG A 26 -3.53 -2.52 -7.60
N ASP A 27 -4.20 -3.63 -7.28
CA ASP A 27 -3.85 -4.97 -7.79
C ASP A 27 -2.36 -5.34 -7.57
N ALA A 28 -1.78 -4.92 -6.43
CA ALA A 28 -0.36 -5.11 -6.14
C ALA A 28 0.03 -6.59 -5.94
N ASN A 29 1.23 -6.97 -6.37
CA ASN A 29 1.78 -8.31 -6.15
C ASN A 29 2.90 -8.24 -5.10
N LEU A 30 2.54 -8.53 -3.85
CA LEU A 30 3.44 -8.44 -2.72
C LEU A 30 4.11 -9.80 -2.46
N ASN A 31 5.30 -9.99 -3.02
CA ASN A 31 6.06 -11.24 -2.88
C ASN A 31 6.99 -11.20 -1.66
N ASN A 32 7.47 -10.01 -1.31
CA ASN A 32 8.41 -9.80 -0.22
C ASN A 32 8.10 -8.49 0.54
N ILE A 33 8.93 -8.20 1.55
CA ILE A 33 8.75 -7.02 2.39
C ILE A 33 9.00 -5.72 1.62
N GLN A 34 9.88 -5.74 0.62
CA GLN A 34 10.24 -4.56 -0.15
C GLN A 34 9.08 -4.12 -1.03
N ASP A 35 8.36 -5.07 -1.64
CA ASP A 35 7.13 -4.79 -2.38
C ASP A 35 6.11 -4.08 -1.47
N LEU A 36 5.95 -4.56 -0.23
CA LEU A 36 5.02 -3.96 0.72
C LEU A 36 5.44 -2.52 1.06
N ILE A 37 6.72 -2.28 1.30
CA ILE A 37 7.26 -0.95 1.62
C ILE A 37 7.06 -0.01 0.43
N GLN A 38 7.40 -0.43 -0.79
CA GLN A 38 7.25 0.42 -1.97
C GLN A 38 5.80 0.84 -2.21
N VAL A 39 4.85 -0.10 -2.10
CA VAL A 39 3.43 0.22 -2.30
C VAL A 39 2.93 1.16 -1.21
N LEU A 40 3.36 0.97 0.04
CA LEU A 40 3.02 1.87 1.14
C LEU A 40 3.59 3.28 0.92
N GLU A 41 4.86 3.39 0.53
CA GLU A 41 5.48 4.69 0.21
C GLU A 41 4.76 5.38 -0.95
N GLN A 42 4.35 4.64 -1.97
CA GLN A 42 3.59 5.19 -3.08
C GLN A 42 2.21 5.71 -2.63
N ILE A 43 1.49 4.95 -1.79
CA ILE A 43 0.19 5.37 -1.25
C ILE A 43 0.33 6.65 -0.41
N VAL A 44 1.32 6.69 0.48
CA VAL A 44 1.57 7.88 1.33
C VAL A 44 1.96 9.07 0.46
N SER A 45 2.90 8.87 -0.47
CA SER A 45 3.37 9.95 -1.34
C SER A 45 2.26 10.49 -2.23
N GLU A 46 1.39 9.66 -2.77
CA GLU A 46 0.24 10.10 -3.57
C GLU A 46 -0.77 10.88 -2.72
N GLY A 47 -1.08 10.43 -1.49
CA GLY A 47 -1.93 11.18 -0.57
C GLY A 47 -1.35 12.56 -0.23
N GLU A 48 -0.05 12.63 0.05
CA GLU A 48 0.64 13.90 0.32
C GLU A 48 0.69 14.82 -0.93
N GLN A 49 0.82 14.24 -2.14
CA GLN A 49 0.82 15.00 -3.39
C GLN A 49 -0.56 15.56 -3.74
N GLU A 50 -1.64 14.81 -3.52
CA GLU A 50 -3.02 15.28 -3.72
C GLU A 50 -3.40 16.43 -2.78
N ASP A 51 -2.96 16.37 -1.52
CA ASP A 51 -3.16 17.45 -0.54
C ASP A 51 -2.43 18.74 -0.95
N GLN A 52 -1.24 18.63 -1.54
CA GLN A 52 -0.45 19.79 -2.01
C GLN A 52 -1.06 20.43 -3.28
N ASN A 53 -1.59 19.63 -4.19
CA ASN A 53 -2.13 20.13 -5.47
C ASN A 53 -3.53 20.78 -5.33
N SER A 54 -4.22 20.56 -4.20
CA SER A 54 -5.53 21.18 -3.90
C SER A 54 -5.42 22.58 -3.26
N GLN A 55 -4.20 23.08 -2.99
CA GLN A 55 -3.94 24.40 -2.39
C GLN A 55 -3.45 25.47 -3.41
N LEU A 56 -3.46 25.16 -4.72
CA LEU A 56 -3.09 26.08 -5.81
C LEU A 56 -4.31 26.53 -6.61
#